data_AF-A0A433PMS6-F1
#
_entry.id   AF-A0A433PMS6-F1
#
_cell.length_a   1.000
_cell.length_b   1.000
_cell.length_c   1.000
_cell.angle_alpha   90.00
_cell.angle_beta   90.00
_cell.angle_gamma   90.00
#
_symmetry.space_group_name_H-M   'P 1'
#
loop_
_entity.id
_entity.type
_entity.pdbx_description
1 polymer ?
#
loop_
_entity_poly.entity_id
_entity_poly.type
_entity_poly.pdbx_seq_one_letter_code
_entity_poly.pdbx_strand_id
1 'polypeptide(L)'
;MLQLRNVHIAEAESLEDPELLMEVLEAREELEEVASEEEVEGLKKRNDARIDETVTALSRAFADDNMDEAKTLAVRLQYWENIRYATVEWAPGKRIELAH
;
A
#
# COMPACT_ATOMS: atom_id res chain seq x y z
N MET A 1 -18.84 -18.81 4.61
CA MET A 1 -18.20 -17.96 5.63
C MET A 1 -16.75 -17.77 5.20
N LEU A 2 -16.46 -16.68 4.47
CA LEU A 2 -15.12 -16.39 3.98
C LEU A 2 -14.26 -15.98 5.18
N GLN A 3 -13.31 -16.84 5.53
CA GLN A 3 -12.43 -16.68 6.68
C GLN A 3 -11.42 -15.56 6.43
N LEU A 4 -11.50 -14.53 7.27
CA LEU A 4 -10.55 -13.45 7.47
C LEU A 4 -9.21 -13.99 8.00
N ARG A 5 -8.34 -14.48 7.11
CA ARG A 5 -6.92 -14.79 7.39
C ARG A 5 -6.26 -15.25 6.11
N ASN A 6 -5.78 -14.33 5.27
CA ASN A 6 -4.83 -14.69 4.21
C ASN A 6 -4.20 -13.48 3.51
N VAL A 7 -3.51 -12.62 4.25
CA VAL A 7 -2.47 -11.79 3.63
C VAL A 7 -1.19 -11.95 4.44
N HIS A 8 -0.67 -13.18 4.41
CA HIS A 8 0.78 -13.37 4.30
C HIS A 8 1.03 -13.55 2.81
N ILE A 9 0.85 -12.49 2.02
CA ILE A 9 1.48 -12.49 0.70
C ILE A 9 2.95 -12.33 1.01
N ALA A 10 3.71 -13.34 0.62
CA ALA A 10 5.12 -13.49 0.91
C ALA A 10 5.84 -12.16 0.65
N GLU A 11 6.11 -11.40 1.72
CA GLU A 11 6.93 -10.18 1.69
C GLU A 11 8.25 -10.47 0.95
N ALA A 12 8.74 -11.71 1.03
CA ALA A 12 9.92 -12.20 0.36
C ALA A 12 9.90 -12.10 -1.19
N GLU A 13 8.75 -12.22 -1.87
CA GLU A 13 8.69 -12.04 -3.34
C GLU A 13 8.51 -10.57 -3.74
N SER A 14 7.90 -9.75 -2.88
CA SER A 14 7.76 -8.30 -3.13
C SER A 14 9.05 -7.51 -2.87
N LEU A 15 9.97 -8.07 -2.07
CA LEU A 15 11.26 -7.47 -1.71
C LEU A 15 12.30 -7.52 -2.85
N GLU A 16 11.98 -8.13 -4.00
CA GLU A 16 12.89 -8.22 -5.14
C GLU A 16 12.95 -6.95 -6.00
N ASP A 17 12.00 -6.03 -5.83
CA ASP A 17 11.99 -4.71 -6.49
C ASP A 17 12.44 -3.62 -5.50
N PRO A 18 13.68 -3.12 -5.61
CA PRO A 18 14.21 -2.10 -4.70
C PRO A 18 13.44 -0.78 -4.75
N GLU A 19 12.81 -0.44 -5.88
CA GLU A 19 12.02 0.79 -6.01
C GLU A 19 10.72 0.66 -5.24
N LEU A 20 10.02 -0.48 -5.41
CA LEU A 20 8.82 -0.78 -4.64
C LEU A 20 9.10 -0.83 -3.14
N LEU A 21 10.22 -1.44 -2.74
CA LEU A 21 10.60 -1.51 -1.34
C LEU A 21 10.83 -0.11 -0.74
N MET A 22 11.50 0.77 -1.47
CA MET A 22 11.76 2.14 -1.04
C MET A 22 10.44 2.92 -0.89
N GLU A 23 9.56 2.86 -1.88
CA GLU A 23 8.24 3.50 -1.84
C GLU A 23 7.41 3.02 -0.63
N VAL A 24 7.44 1.72 -0.35
CA VAL A 24 6.73 1.14 0.81
C VAL A 24 7.33 1.63 2.12
N LEU A 25 8.66 1.62 2.25
CA LEU A 25 9.33 2.08 3.48
C LEU A 25 9.07 3.56 3.75
N GLU A 26 9.16 4.43 2.74
CA GLU A 26 8.88 5.86 2.87
C GLU A 26 7.44 6.11 3.33
N ALA A 27 6.46 5.43 2.73
CA ALA A 27 5.07 5.59 3.12
C ALA A 27 4.78 5.09 4.54
N ARG A 28 5.54 4.10 5.02
CA ARG A 28 5.48 3.63 6.42
C ARG A 28 6.07 4.65 7.38
N GLU A 29 7.21 5.23 7.05
CA GLU A 29 7.84 6.28 7.85
C GLU A 29 6.90 7.49 7.98
N GLU A 30 6.30 7.94 6.88
CA GLU A 30 5.31 9.03 6.91
C GLU A 30 4.13 8.71 7.84
N LEU A 31 3.64 7.46 7.83
CA LEU A 31 2.55 7.02 8.71
C LEU A 31 2.97 6.99 10.20
N GLU A 32 4.24 6.74 10.50
CA GLU A 32 4.77 6.80 11.87
C GLU A 32 4.99 8.25 12.34
N GLU A 33 5.27 9.17 11.41
CA GLU A 33 5.54 10.58 11.71
C GLU A 33 4.27 11.42 11.91
N VAL A 34 3.14 11.03 11.30
CA VAL A 34 1.88 11.80 11.44
C VAL A 34 1.41 11.87 12.89
N ALA A 35 1.25 13.09 13.41
CA ALA A 35 0.88 13.36 14.79
C ALA A 35 -0.52 14.01 14.92
N SER A 36 -1.14 14.36 13.80
CA SER A 36 -2.43 15.05 13.73
C SER A 36 -3.37 14.48 12.67
N GLU A 37 -4.66 14.72 12.85
CA GLU A 37 -5.70 14.29 11.91
C GLU A 37 -5.53 14.96 10.52
N GLU A 38 -5.06 16.20 10.48
CA GLU A 38 -4.78 16.91 9.23
C GLU A 38 -3.64 16.25 8.42
N GLU A 39 -2.57 15.85 9.10
CA GLU A 39 -1.44 15.15 8.47
C GLU A 39 -1.86 13.77 7.96
N VAL A 40 -2.68 13.04 8.72
CA VAL A 40 -3.24 11.74 8.32
C VAL A 40 -4.15 11.89 7.11
N GLU A 41 -4.99 12.93 7.07
CA GLU A 41 -5.83 13.21 5.91
C GLU A 41 -4.97 13.54 4.67
N GLY A 42 -3.88 14.29 4.85
CA GLY A 42 -2.89 14.55 3.81
C GLY A 42 -2.21 13.29 3.29
N LEU A 43 -1.78 12.40 4.20
CA LEU A 43 -1.21 11.10 3.85
C LEU A 43 -2.23 10.22 3.11
N LYS A 44 -3.47 10.16 3.60
CA LYS A 44 -4.56 9.41 2.95
C LYS A 44 -4.80 9.91 1.52
N LYS A 45 -4.85 11.23 1.29
CA LYS A 45 -5.02 11.79 -0.07
C LYS A 45 -3.89 11.40 -1.02
N ARG A 46 -2.64 11.43 -0.54
CA ARG A 46 -1.47 11.01 -1.34
C ARG A 46 -1.50 9.52 -1.63
N ASN A 47 -1.87 8.70 -0.65
CA ASN A 47 -2.02 7.27 -0.83
C ASN A 47 -3.17 6.92 -1.81
N ASP A 48 -4.31 7.61 -1.70
CA ASP A 48 -5.44 7.43 -2.63
C ASP A 48 -5.02 7.77 -4.09
N ALA A 49 -4.19 8.80 -4.30
CA ALA A 49 -3.63 9.09 -5.62
C ALA A 49 -2.70 7.97 -6.14
N ARG A 50 -1.84 7.40 -5.30
CA ARG A 50 -0.98 6.26 -5.65
C ARG A 50 -1.79 5.02 -6.03
N ILE A 51 -2.91 4.79 -5.35
CA ILE A 51 -3.86 3.72 -5.68
C ILE A 51 -4.42 3.93 -7.09
N ASP A 52 -4.93 5.13 -7.39
CA ASP A 52 -5.54 5.44 -8.70
C ASP A 52 -4.53 5.31 -9.84
N GLU A 53 -3.29 5.77 -9.63
CA GLU A 53 -2.18 5.60 -10.57
C GLU A 53 -1.85 4.13 -10.80
N THR A 54 -1.76 3.34 -9.73
CA THR A 54 -1.46 1.90 -9.81
C THR A 54 -2.58 1.14 -10.53
N VAL A 55 -3.85 1.46 -10.26
CA VAL A 55 -5.01 0.86 -10.95
C VAL A 55 -5.00 1.21 -12.45
N THR A 56 -4.64 2.44 -12.78
CA THR A 56 -4.51 2.87 -14.18
C THR A 56 -3.39 2.11 -14.88
N ALA A 57 -2.23 1.96 -14.24
CA ALA A 57 -1.12 1.18 -14.77
C ALA A 57 -1.48 -0.31 -14.92
N LEU A 58 -2.16 -0.89 -13.93
CA LEU A 58 -2.62 -2.29 -13.94
C LEU A 58 -3.56 -2.54 -15.13
N SER A 59 -4.48 -1.61 -15.37
CA SER A 59 -5.41 -1.67 -16.50
C SER A 59 -4.68 -1.67 -17.86
N ARG A 60 -3.58 -0.91 -17.97
CA ARG A 60 -2.73 -0.90 -19.17
C ARG A 60 -1.95 -2.19 -19.31
N ALA A 61 -1.31 -2.66 -18.24
CA ALA A 61 -0.58 -3.93 -18.25
C ALA A 61 -1.46 -5.11 -18.70
N PHE A 62 -2.71 -5.16 -18.24
CA PHE A 62 -3.67 -6.17 -18.72
C PHE A 62 -4.08 -5.97 -20.19
N ALA A 63 -4.26 -4.73 -20.64
CA ALA A 63 -4.58 -4.43 -22.03
C ALA A 63 -3.43 -4.83 -23.00
N ASP A 64 -2.19 -4.73 -22.53
CA ASP A 64 -0.98 -5.06 -23.26
C ASP A 64 -0.53 -6.53 -23.08
N ASP A 65 -1.32 -7.35 -22.38
CA ASP A 65 -1.02 -8.76 -22.03
C ASP A 65 0.31 -8.94 -21.25
N ASN A 66 0.75 -7.88 -20.56
CA ASN A 66 1.98 -7.87 -19.75
C ASN A 66 1.70 -8.39 -18.34
N MET A 67 1.62 -9.71 -18.22
CA MET A 67 1.28 -10.40 -16.95
C MET A 67 2.33 -10.22 -15.85
N ASP A 68 3.61 -10.07 -16.21
CA ASP A 68 4.69 -9.86 -15.24
C ASP A 68 4.55 -8.48 -14.56
N GLU A 69 4.31 -7.43 -15.36
CA GLU A 69 4.04 -6.09 -14.84
C GLU A 69 2.74 -6.04 -14.03
N ALA A 70 1.68 -6.72 -14.50
CA ALA A 70 0.42 -6.81 -13.77
C ALA A 70 0.60 -7.47 -12.39
N LYS A 71 1.47 -8.49 -12.26
CA LYS A 71 1.79 -9.11 -10.96
C LYS A 71 2.44 -8.10 -10.02
N THR A 72 3.46 -7.36 -10.48
CA THR A 72 4.16 -6.36 -9.67
C THR A 72 3.23 -5.23 -9.23
N LEU A 73 2.40 -4.72 -10.14
CA LEU A 73 1.43 -3.66 -9.85
C LEU A 73 0.33 -4.13 -8.89
N ALA A 74 -0.10 -5.39 -8.97
CA ALA A 74 -1.07 -5.95 -8.02
C ALA A 74 -0.51 -6.04 -6.59
N VAL A 75 0.76 -6.42 -6.45
CA VAL A 75 1.46 -6.43 -5.16
C VAL A 75 1.56 -5.00 -4.62
N ARG A 76 1.98 -4.05 -5.46
CA ARG A 76 2.04 -2.62 -5.09
C ARG A 76 0.70 -2.07 -4.62
N LEU A 77 -0.39 -2.38 -5.35
CA LEU A 77 -1.75 -1.97 -4.99
C LEU A 77 -2.14 -2.49 -3.61
N GLN A 78 -1.79 -3.73 -3.28
CA GLN A 78 -2.07 -4.29 -1.95
C GLN A 78 -1.36 -3.53 -0.83
N TYR A 79 -0.13 -3.06 -1.04
CA TYR A 79 0.56 -2.23 -0.04
C TYR A 79 -0.15 -0.89 0.17
N TRP A 80 -0.58 -0.23 -0.90
CA TRP A 80 -1.33 1.03 -0.79
C TRP A 80 -2.68 0.84 -0.10
N GLU A 81 -3.35 -0.29 -0.33
CA GLU A 81 -4.57 -0.66 0.37
C GLU A 81 -4.33 -0.85 1.89
N ASN A 82 -3.22 -1.49 2.27
CA ASN A 82 -2.84 -1.65 3.66
C ASN A 82 -2.54 -0.30 4.34
N ILE A 83 -1.86 0.61 3.63
CA ILE A 83 -1.61 1.97 4.14
C ILE A 83 -2.92 2.75 4.27
N ARG A 84 -3.82 2.65 3.29
CA ARG A 84 -5.16 3.26 3.38
C ARG A 84 -5.90 2.78 4.62
N TYR A 85 -5.91 1.47 4.86
CA TYR A 85 -6.50 0.89 6.07
C TYR A 85 -5.86 1.46 7.34
N ALA A 86 -4.53 1.55 7.38
CA ALA A 86 -3.81 2.09 8.52
C ALA A 86 -4.11 3.58 8.78
N THR A 87 -4.30 4.39 7.73
CA THR A 87 -4.74 5.79 7.88
C THR A 87 -6.16 5.92 8.42
N VAL A 88 -7.04 4.95 8.13
CA VAL A 88 -8.42 4.92 8.64
C VAL A 88 -8.47 4.47 10.10
N GLU A 89 -7.65 3.48 10.46
CA GLU A 89 -7.52 2.99 11.85
C GLU A 89 -6.66 3.90 12.74
N TRP A 90 -6.02 4.91 12.15
CA TRP A 90 -5.17 5.85 12.88
C TRP A 90 -5.96 6.56 13.98
N ALA A 91 -5.35 6.70 15.15
CA ALA A 91 -5.87 7.51 16.24
C ALA A 91 -4.72 8.17 17.00
N PRO A 92 -4.90 9.41 17.49
CA PRO A 92 -3.86 10.13 18.19
C PRO A 92 -3.42 9.37 19.46
N GLY A 93 -2.11 9.12 19.58
CA GLY A 93 -1.51 8.43 20.72
C GLY A 93 -1.63 6.89 20.71
N LYS A 94 -2.21 6.28 19.66
CA LYS A 94 -2.11 4.82 19.44
C LYS A 94 -0.94 4.50 18.53
N ARG A 95 -0.18 3.46 18.88
CA ARG A 95 0.80 2.87 17.97
C ARG A 95 0.05 2.20 16.82
N ILE A 96 0.42 2.54 15.60
CA ILE A 96 -0.11 1.91 14.40
C ILE A 96 0.65 0.61 14.19
N GLU A 97 -0.05 -0.51 14.22
CA GLU A 97 0.52 -1.81 13.85
C GLU A 97 0.13 -2.09 12.40
N LEU A 98 1.09 -1.87 11.49
CA LEU A 98 0.95 -2.36 10.13
C LEU A 98 1.10 -3.88 10.13
N ALA A 99 0.10 -4.61 9.63
CA ALA A 99 0.21 -6.05 9.48
C ALA A 99 1.41 -6.40 8.58
N HIS A 100 2.21 -7.39 9.00
CA HIS A 100 3.37 -7.95 8.28
C HIS A 100 2.95 -9.26 7.60
#